data_AF-A0A918CE11-F1
#
_entry.id   AF-A0A918CE11-F1
#
_cell.length_a   1.000
_cell.length_b   1.000
_cell.length_c   1.000
_cell.angle_alpha   90.00
_cell.angle_beta   90.00
_cell.angle_gamma   90.00
#
_symmetry.space_group_name_H-M   'P 1'
#
loop_
_entity.id
_entity.type
_entity.pdbx_description
1 polymer ?
#
loop_
_entity_poly.entity_id
_entity_poly.type
_entity_poly.pdbx_seq_one_letter_code
_entity_poly.pdbx_strand_id
1 'polypeptide(L)'
;MFRQDPLNTILALGSGFTPTAVRVTATLRLPDLVEQGHRTVDALAAETGTDRQSLGRVLHYVSLLGLFTETETPQGPGKAYELTDVGRVLLSDHPSNLRRWLDYEDPSRAMEARFEPAIGRLMDAVRTGLPVYEQAHGRPFWEDLEAHPDIEKSFNAGIARIANRLVPELARIYDWASVQHVVDVGGGNGSLLLKLLTEHPALRGTLLELDSVVEEAKGTLAPVADRCELAAGSFFDPMPAGGDVYLIANTLHNWSDRDASRILGRCAEALAPGGRVVVVERLLDSGKDPVMASYADLLMLVLLGGRERSMDDLRDLGAGVGLGLTGSTKFELPGHWLIEFTKGETR
;
A
#
# COMPACT_ATOMS: atom_id res chain seq x y z
N MET A 1 8.70 29.46 -12.73
CA MET A 1 9.19 29.77 -14.09
C MET A 1 9.59 28.48 -14.78
N PHE A 2 8.62 27.70 -15.26
CA PHE A 2 8.84 26.52 -16.10
C PHE A 2 7.76 26.50 -17.18
N ARG A 3 7.97 27.28 -18.26
CA ARG A 3 7.37 26.90 -19.54
C ARG A 3 8.22 25.74 -20.05
N GLN A 4 7.61 24.58 -20.15
CA GLN A 4 8.25 23.27 -20.23
C GLN A 4 9.11 23.11 -21.48
N ASP A 5 10.42 23.27 -21.33
CA ASP A 5 11.39 22.67 -22.23
C ASP A 5 11.36 21.14 -22.00
N PRO A 6 11.04 20.32 -23.02
CA PRO A 6 11.00 18.87 -22.89
C PRO A 6 12.28 18.26 -22.30
N LEU A 7 13.45 18.85 -22.59
CA LEU A 7 14.72 18.40 -22.02
C LEU A 7 14.74 18.56 -20.50
N ASN A 8 14.40 19.76 -19.99
CA ASN A 8 14.33 20.02 -18.56
C ASN A 8 13.28 19.15 -17.86
N THR A 9 12.16 18.86 -18.52
CA THR A 9 11.16 17.93 -17.98
C THR A 9 11.74 16.52 -17.80
N ILE A 10 12.42 15.96 -18.81
CA ILE A 10 13.02 14.62 -18.71
C ILE A 10 14.14 14.59 -17.68
N LEU A 11 14.98 15.62 -17.61
CA LEU A 11 16.03 15.72 -16.58
C LEU A 11 15.43 15.75 -15.17
N ALA A 12 14.30 16.45 -14.97
CA ALA A 12 13.60 16.48 -13.69
C ALA A 12 12.99 15.12 -13.34
N LEU A 13 12.30 14.47 -14.28
CA LEU A 13 11.66 13.16 -14.07
C LEU A 13 12.65 12.02 -13.88
N GLY A 14 13.81 12.09 -14.54
CA GLY A 14 14.88 11.08 -14.46
C GLY A 14 15.83 11.28 -13.27
N SER A 15 15.63 12.30 -12.42
CA SER A 15 16.50 12.56 -11.27
C SER A 15 16.33 11.50 -10.18
N GLY A 16 17.37 10.70 -9.95
CA GLY A 16 17.41 9.76 -8.83
C GLY A 16 17.66 10.44 -7.48
N PHE A 17 18.38 11.57 -7.45
CA PHE A 17 18.78 12.22 -6.19
C PHE A 17 17.72 13.17 -5.63
N THR A 18 16.91 13.82 -6.48
CA THR A 18 15.84 14.73 -6.03
C THR A 18 14.92 14.08 -4.98
N PRO A 19 14.27 12.93 -5.27
CA PRO A 19 13.35 12.33 -4.30
C PRO A 19 14.07 11.88 -3.02
N THR A 20 15.29 11.35 -3.12
CA THR A 20 16.09 10.94 -1.95
C THR A 20 16.50 12.14 -1.08
N ALA A 21 16.95 13.25 -1.68
CA ALA A 21 17.35 14.44 -0.94
C ALA A 21 16.17 15.07 -0.17
N VAL A 22 14.97 15.06 -0.76
CA VAL A 22 13.74 15.51 -0.11
C VAL A 22 13.37 14.58 1.06
N ARG A 23 13.49 13.25 0.90
CA ARG A 23 13.26 12.30 2.00
C ARG A 23 14.27 12.44 3.14
N VAL A 24 15.55 12.60 2.84
CA VAL A 24 16.58 12.90 3.85
C VAL A 24 16.23 14.19 4.61
N THR A 25 15.79 15.23 3.89
CA THR A 25 15.34 16.49 4.50
C THR A 25 14.16 16.29 5.46
N ALA A 26 13.19 15.45 5.07
CA ALA A 26 12.01 15.14 5.88
C ALA A 26 12.33 14.23 7.10
N THR A 27 13.20 13.24 6.90
CA THR A 27 13.69 12.29 7.91
C THR A 27 14.47 13.02 9.01
N LEU A 28 15.41 13.88 8.61
CA LEU A 28 16.20 14.70 9.55
C LEU A 28 15.42 15.88 10.13
N ARG A 29 14.14 16.05 9.75
CA ARG A 29 13.26 17.13 10.23
C ARG A 29 13.85 18.53 10.08
N LEU A 30 14.65 18.75 9.04
CA LEU A 30 15.34 20.04 8.82
C LEU A 30 14.38 21.24 8.77
N PRO A 31 13.16 21.14 8.19
CA PRO A 31 12.17 22.21 8.27
C PRO A 31 11.81 22.61 9.71
N ASP A 32 11.52 21.62 10.57
CA ASP A 32 11.16 21.88 11.96
C ASP A 32 12.31 22.59 12.69
N LEU A 33 13.55 22.14 12.48
CA LEU A 33 14.75 22.69 13.13
C LEU A 33 15.04 24.13 12.69
N VAL A 34 14.87 24.43 11.39
CA VAL A 34 15.02 25.81 10.88
C VAL A 34 13.96 26.73 11.49
N GLU A 35 12.72 26.25 11.66
CA GLU A 35 11.66 27.03 12.33
C GLU A 35 11.95 27.27 13.81
N GLN A 36 12.58 26.30 14.47
CA GLN A 36 13.06 26.42 15.86
C GLN A 36 14.31 27.31 16.01
N GLY A 37 14.90 27.78 14.91
CA GLY A 37 16.02 28.72 14.90
C GLY A 37 17.40 28.10 14.62
N HIS A 38 17.49 26.78 14.40
CA HIS A 38 18.72 26.12 13.95
C HIS A 38 18.95 26.41 12.46
N ARG A 39 19.45 27.61 12.16
CA ARG A 39 19.51 28.12 10.77
C ARG A 39 20.84 27.90 10.07
N THR A 40 21.87 27.39 10.73
CA THR A 40 23.20 27.17 10.11
C THR A 40 23.48 25.69 9.90
N VAL A 41 24.35 25.35 8.95
CA VAL A 41 24.77 23.96 8.75
C VAL A 41 25.36 23.37 10.03
N ASP A 42 26.14 24.16 10.80
CA ASP A 42 26.71 23.71 12.07
C ASP A 42 25.64 23.35 13.09
N ALA A 43 24.64 24.22 13.27
CA ALA A 43 23.55 23.99 14.22
C ALA A 43 22.69 22.78 13.80
N LEU A 44 22.37 22.67 12.52
CA LEU A 44 21.58 21.56 11.98
C LEU A 44 22.35 20.23 12.06
N ALA A 45 23.64 20.22 11.74
CA ALA A 45 24.47 19.03 11.83
C ALA A 45 24.63 18.55 13.28
N ALA A 46 24.83 19.48 14.22
CA ALA A 46 24.91 19.17 15.64
C ALA A 46 23.60 18.57 16.18
N GLU A 47 22.46 19.16 15.83
CA GLU A 47 21.14 18.70 16.30
C GLU A 47 20.74 17.35 15.70
N THR A 48 21.10 17.11 14.43
CA THR A 48 20.76 15.86 13.72
C THR A 48 21.80 14.76 13.87
N GLY A 49 22.95 15.04 14.51
CA GLY A 49 24.06 14.08 14.62
C GLY A 49 24.68 13.70 13.27
N THR A 50 24.64 14.58 12.27
CA THR A 50 25.11 14.31 10.90
C THR A 50 26.48 14.92 10.61
N ASP A 51 27.17 14.39 9.60
CA ASP A 51 28.38 15.02 9.09
C ASP A 51 28.06 16.38 8.45
N ARG A 52 28.71 17.44 8.95
CA ARG A 52 28.53 18.83 8.52
C ARG A 52 28.68 18.99 7.01
N GLN A 53 29.71 18.41 6.40
CA GLN A 53 30.00 18.63 4.98
C GLN A 53 28.94 17.95 4.11
N SER A 54 28.54 16.74 4.47
CA SER A 54 27.51 15.97 3.77
C SER A 54 26.14 16.63 3.87
N LEU A 55 25.74 17.06 5.08
CA LEU A 55 24.50 17.80 5.28
C LEU A 55 24.49 19.12 4.49
N GLY A 56 25.60 19.84 4.49
CA GLY A 56 25.73 21.09 3.72
C GLY A 56 25.51 20.91 2.22
N ARG A 57 25.92 19.77 1.64
CA ARG A 57 25.67 19.45 0.23
C ARG A 57 24.19 19.19 -0.05
N VAL A 58 23.51 18.48 0.86
CA VAL A 58 22.06 18.24 0.77
C VAL A 58 21.31 19.55 0.86
N LEU A 59 21.57 20.35 1.90
CA LEU A 59 20.95 21.66 2.13
C LEU A 59 21.12 22.59 0.93
N HIS A 60 22.34 22.67 0.37
CA HIS A 60 22.58 23.47 -0.84
C HIS A 60 21.70 23.00 -2.01
N TYR A 61 21.65 21.70 -2.27
CA TYR A 61 20.86 21.14 -3.35
C TYR A 61 19.35 21.39 -3.16
N VAL A 62 18.80 21.11 -1.98
CA VAL A 62 17.37 21.32 -1.72
C VAL A 62 17.00 22.80 -1.63
N SER A 63 17.96 23.69 -1.35
CA SER A 63 17.76 25.14 -1.48
C SER A 63 17.60 25.55 -2.95
N LEU A 64 18.38 24.96 -3.86
CA LEU A 64 18.21 25.19 -5.32
C LEU A 64 16.89 24.62 -5.85
N LEU A 65 16.34 23.59 -5.20
CA LEU A 65 14.99 23.08 -5.46
C LEU A 65 13.88 23.95 -4.83
N GLY A 66 14.26 24.95 -4.05
CA GLY A 66 13.37 25.92 -3.44
C GLY A 66 12.72 25.46 -2.13
N LEU A 67 13.25 24.45 -1.43
CA LEU A 67 12.78 24.08 -0.08
C LEU A 67 13.26 25.08 0.98
N PHE A 68 14.45 25.65 0.77
CA PHE A 68 15.04 26.67 1.63
C PHE A 68 15.61 27.83 0.80
N THR A 69 15.71 29.00 1.41
CA THR A 69 16.47 30.13 0.90
C THR A 69 17.79 30.23 1.66
N GLU A 70 18.91 30.33 0.93
CA GLU A 70 20.21 30.63 1.53
C GLU A 70 20.33 32.14 1.83
N THR A 71 20.67 32.48 3.06
CA THR A 71 20.89 33.85 3.54
C THR A 71 22.27 33.98 4.20
N GLU A 72 22.73 35.20 4.43
CA GLU A 72 23.98 35.42 5.19
C GLU A 72 23.73 35.23 6.69
N THR A 73 24.72 34.66 7.39
CA THR A 73 24.61 34.52 8.85
C THR A 73 24.76 35.87 9.55
N PRO A 74 23.94 36.21 10.55
CA PRO A 74 24.05 37.50 11.25
C PRO A 74 25.38 37.69 12.01
N GLN A 75 26.08 36.60 12.37
CA GLN A 75 27.27 36.62 13.24
C GLN A 75 28.61 36.33 12.53
N GLY A 76 28.70 36.36 11.20
CA GLY A 76 29.99 36.18 10.51
C GLY A 76 29.90 35.64 9.08
N PRO A 77 31.01 35.13 8.50
CA PRO A 77 31.00 34.48 7.20
C PRO A 77 30.35 33.10 7.29
N GLY A 78 29.31 32.87 6.49
CA GLY A 78 28.59 31.60 6.48
C GLY A 78 27.22 31.73 5.82
N LYS A 79 26.55 30.58 5.64
CA LYS A 79 25.17 30.53 5.14
C LYS A 79 24.21 30.19 6.27
N ALA A 80 23.13 30.94 6.35
CA ALA A 80 21.93 30.58 7.08
C ALA A 80 20.86 30.09 6.09
N TYR A 81 19.87 29.35 6.61
CA TYR A 81 18.76 28.82 5.85
C TYR A 81 17.45 29.32 6.43
N GLU A 82 16.54 29.70 5.54
CA GLU A 82 15.17 30.07 5.88
C GLU A 82 14.19 29.20 5.09
N LEU A 83 13.06 28.84 5.69
CA LEU A 83 12.03 28.05 5.04
C LEU A 83 11.30 28.85 3.97
N THR A 84 11.06 28.20 2.83
CA THR A 84 10.12 28.67 1.81
C THR A 84 8.72 28.09 2.05
N ASP A 85 7.72 28.58 1.33
CA ASP A 85 6.38 27.98 1.33
C ASP A 85 6.38 26.50 0.91
N VAL A 86 7.30 26.11 0.02
CA VAL A 86 7.45 24.71 -0.41
C VAL A 86 8.03 23.86 0.72
N GLY A 87 9.09 24.35 1.39
CA GLY A 87 9.70 23.65 2.53
C GLY A 87 8.74 23.49 3.71
N ARG A 88 7.84 24.46 3.92
CA ARG A 88 6.83 24.41 5.00
C ARG A 88 5.85 23.24 4.88
N VAL A 89 5.64 22.68 3.69
CA VAL A 89 4.81 21.46 3.50
C VAL A 89 5.42 20.24 4.23
N LEU A 90 6.71 20.28 4.53
CA LEU A 90 7.45 19.24 5.25
C LEU A 90 7.59 19.53 6.76
N LEU A 91 6.86 20.51 7.31
CA LEU A 91 6.75 20.65 8.76
C LEU A 91 5.97 19.48 9.37
N SER A 92 6.33 19.10 10.60
CA SER A 92 5.71 17.97 11.31
C SER A 92 4.23 18.19 11.62
N ASP A 93 3.80 19.43 11.81
CA ASP A 93 2.43 19.82 12.12
C ASP A 93 1.62 20.24 10.87
N HIS A 94 2.23 20.18 9.68
CA HIS A 94 1.55 20.56 8.46
C HIS A 94 0.38 19.61 8.16
N PRO A 95 -0.82 20.11 7.79
CA PRO A 95 -2.02 19.29 7.60
C PRO A 95 -1.90 18.17 6.55
N SER A 96 -0.96 18.28 5.60
CA SER A 96 -0.71 17.23 4.60
C SER A 96 -0.06 15.98 5.18
N ASN A 97 0.60 16.09 6.35
CA ASN A 97 1.39 15.04 6.98
C ASN A 97 2.48 14.44 6.05
N LEU A 98 2.91 15.19 5.03
CA LEU A 98 3.81 14.69 3.99
C LEU A 98 5.21 14.37 4.54
N ARG A 99 5.65 15.09 5.58
CA ARG A 99 6.94 14.81 6.24
C ARG A 99 7.03 13.36 6.70
N ARG A 100 6.04 12.89 7.48
CA ARG A 100 5.99 11.49 7.96
C ARG A 100 5.91 10.50 6.82
N TRP A 101 5.24 10.85 5.72
CA TRP A 101 5.16 9.97 4.55
C TRP A 101 6.52 9.79 3.84
N LEU A 102 7.42 10.77 3.97
CA LEU A 102 8.75 10.79 3.36
C LEU A 102 9.88 10.42 4.33
N ASP A 103 9.53 10.08 5.56
CA ASP A 103 10.46 9.79 6.65
C ASP A 103 10.95 8.33 6.57
N TYR A 104 12.24 8.12 6.35
CA TYR A 104 12.84 6.79 6.28
C TYR A 104 12.87 6.06 7.62
N GLU A 105 12.85 6.82 8.71
CA GLU A 105 13.02 6.30 10.06
C GLU A 105 11.68 6.23 10.83
N ASP A 106 10.56 6.62 10.20
CA ASP A 106 9.24 6.44 10.80
C ASP A 106 8.92 4.93 10.88
N PRO A 107 8.78 4.35 12.09
CA PRO A 107 8.52 2.91 12.24
C PRO A 107 7.21 2.45 11.60
N SER A 108 6.25 3.37 11.39
CA SER A 108 5.00 3.05 10.67
C SER A 108 5.21 2.89 9.15
N ARG A 109 6.41 3.22 8.66
CA ARG A 109 6.81 3.23 7.25
C ARG A 109 8.00 2.30 6.94
N ALA A 110 8.35 1.40 7.86
CA ALA A 110 9.45 0.45 7.67
C ALA A 110 9.29 -0.38 6.37
N MET A 111 8.05 -0.68 5.96
CA MET A 111 7.77 -1.36 4.70
C MET A 111 8.08 -0.50 3.47
N GLU A 112 7.67 0.77 3.47
CA GLU A 112 7.97 1.68 2.37
C GLU A 112 9.49 1.87 2.18
N ALA A 113 10.27 1.82 3.26
CA ALA A 113 11.73 1.86 3.20
C ALA A 113 12.32 0.66 2.41
N ARG A 114 11.65 -0.49 2.42
CA ARG A 114 12.05 -1.68 1.64
C ARG A 114 11.77 -1.53 0.14
N PHE A 115 10.92 -0.59 -0.28
CA PHE A 115 10.58 -0.44 -1.70
C PHE A 115 11.73 0.13 -2.52
N GLU A 116 12.47 1.11 -2.00
CA GLU A 116 13.47 1.85 -2.80
C GLU A 116 14.59 0.97 -3.37
N PRO A 117 15.22 0.06 -2.58
CA PRO A 117 16.21 -0.86 -3.13
C PRO A 117 15.64 -1.73 -4.27
N ALA A 118 14.38 -2.16 -4.17
CA ALA A 118 13.74 -2.96 -5.21
C ALA A 118 13.37 -2.11 -6.45
N ILE A 119 12.86 -0.89 -6.27
CA ILE A 119 12.53 0.05 -7.37
C ILE A 119 13.79 0.36 -8.19
N GLY A 120 14.95 0.53 -7.54
CA GLY A 120 16.23 0.72 -8.21
C GLY A 120 16.62 -0.43 -9.16
N ARG A 121 15.98 -1.60 -9.03
CA ARG A 121 16.17 -2.79 -9.86
C ARG A 121 15.08 -2.99 -10.92
N LEU A 122 14.21 -2.00 -11.17
CA LEU A 122 13.12 -2.11 -12.15
C LEU A 122 13.59 -2.62 -13.53
N MET A 123 14.79 -2.26 -13.99
CA MET A 123 15.34 -2.75 -15.26
C MET A 123 15.48 -4.28 -15.28
N ASP A 124 15.85 -4.91 -14.16
CA ASP A 124 15.97 -6.36 -14.05
C ASP A 124 14.58 -7.02 -14.10
N ALA A 125 13.59 -6.43 -13.44
CA ALA A 125 12.20 -6.88 -13.49
C ALA A 125 11.66 -6.81 -14.92
N VAL A 126 11.91 -5.71 -15.65
CA VAL A 126 11.48 -5.55 -17.05
C VAL A 126 12.16 -6.56 -17.98
N ARG A 127 13.44 -6.89 -17.74
CA ARG A 127 14.16 -7.88 -18.57
C ARG A 127 13.66 -9.30 -18.39
N THR A 128 13.23 -9.64 -17.17
CA THR A 128 12.92 -11.03 -16.78
C THR A 128 11.43 -11.31 -16.68
N GLY A 129 10.62 -10.28 -16.46
CA GLY A 129 9.21 -10.41 -16.10
C GLY A 129 8.98 -10.96 -14.68
N LEU A 130 10.01 -10.96 -13.82
CA LEU A 130 9.98 -11.55 -12.48
C LEU A 130 10.18 -10.47 -11.40
N PRO A 131 9.64 -10.67 -10.18
CA PRO A 131 9.90 -9.77 -9.06
C PRO A 131 11.39 -9.73 -8.69
N VAL A 132 11.81 -8.57 -8.18
CA VAL A 132 13.22 -8.27 -7.86
C VAL A 132 13.47 -8.00 -6.37
N TYR A 133 12.48 -8.26 -5.52
CA TYR A 133 12.58 -8.05 -4.07
C TYR A 133 13.70 -8.88 -3.44
N GLU A 134 13.80 -10.15 -3.79
CA GLU A 134 14.81 -11.06 -3.26
C GLU A 134 16.23 -10.62 -3.64
N GLN A 135 16.42 -10.12 -4.85
CA GLN A 135 17.71 -9.60 -5.31
C GLN A 135 18.08 -8.28 -4.62
N ALA A 136 17.10 -7.57 -4.05
CA ALA A 136 17.31 -6.35 -3.29
C ALA A 136 17.59 -6.63 -1.79
N HIS A 137 16.93 -7.63 -1.20
CA HIS A 137 16.94 -7.86 0.26
C HIS A 137 17.50 -9.21 0.70
N GLY A 138 17.81 -10.11 -0.24
CA GLY A 138 18.35 -11.45 0.01
C GLY A 138 17.33 -12.49 0.46
N ARG A 139 16.03 -12.17 0.45
CA ARG A 139 14.91 -13.06 0.81
C ARG A 139 13.65 -12.73 0.00
N PRO A 140 12.77 -13.71 -0.27
CA PRO A 140 11.45 -13.44 -0.82
C PRO A 140 10.62 -12.49 0.06
N PHE A 141 9.70 -11.74 -0.55
CA PHE A 141 8.91 -10.70 0.11
C PHE A 141 8.21 -11.18 1.38
N TRP A 142 7.45 -12.27 1.30
CA TRP A 142 6.66 -12.79 2.42
C TRP A 142 7.56 -13.36 3.53
N GLU A 143 8.65 -14.04 3.18
CA GLU A 143 9.64 -14.54 4.15
C GLU A 143 10.38 -13.40 4.87
N ASP A 144 10.61 -12.28 4.18
CA ASP A 144 11.24 -11.09 4.79
C ASP A 144 10.30 -10.39 5.78
N LEU A 145 8.99 -10.35 5.52
CA LEU A 145 8.00 -9.87 6.49
C LEU A 145 7.97 -10.73 7.75
N GLU A 146 7.85 -12.05 7.60
CA GLU A 146 7.86 -12.99 8.73
C GLU A 146 9.14 -12.90 9.57
N ALA A 147 10.28 -12.62 8.92
CA ALA A 147 11.57 -12.50 9.60
C ALA A 147 11.76 -11.15 10.33
N HIS A 148 10.96 -10.12 10.02
CA HIS A 148 11.15 -8.76 10.53
C HIS A 148 9.82 -8.17 11.07
N PRO A 149 9.52 -8.38 12.37
CA PRO A 149 8.24 -7.98 12.96
C PRO A 149 7.90 -6.49 12.88
N ASP A 150 8.90 -5.62 12.84
CA ASP A 150 8.72 -4.17 12.64
C ASP A 150 8.21 -3.82 11.24
N ILE A 151 8.65 -4.57 10.24
CA ILE A 151 8.24 -4.41 8.84
C ILE A 151 6.86 -5.02 8.62
N GLU A 152 6.62 -6.22 9.15
CA GLU A 152 5.29 -6.85 9.17
C GLU A 152 4.26 -5.91 9.80
N LYS A 153 4.57 -5.33 10.96
CA LYS A 153 3.70 -4.36 11.62
C LYS A 153 3.45 -3.11 10.75
N SER A 154 4.46 -2.59 10.07
CA SER A 154 4.31 -1.46 9.14
C SER A 154 3.43 -1.81 7.93
N PHE A 155 3.62 -3.00 7.35
CA PHE A 155 2.80 -3.53 6.27
C PHE A 155 1.33 -3.66 6.71
N ASN A 156 1.08 -4.32 7.84
CA ASN A 156 -0.27 -4.52 8.40
C ASN A 156 -0.96 -3.18 8.74
N ALA A 157 -0.22 -2.20 9.25
CA ALA A 157 -0.74 -0.84 9.46
C ALA A 157 -1.13 -0.15 8.13
N GLY A 158 -0.36 -0.38 7.07
CA GLY A 158 -0.67 0.06 5.70
C GLY A 158 -1.99 -0.51 5.19
N ILE A 159 -2.18 -1.83 5.32
CA ILE A 159 -3.41 -2.54 4.96
C ILE A 159 -4.60 -2.01 5.78
N ALA A 160 -4.45 -1.86 7.10
CA ALA A 160 -5.50 -1.33 7.97
C ALA A 160 -5.95 0.09 7.56
N ARG A 161 -5.03 0.94 7.10
CA ARG A 161 -5.36 2.28 6.58
C ARG A 161 -6.16 2.24 5.28
N ILE A 162 -5.92 1.25 4.42
CA ILE A 162 -6.73 1.03 3.21
C ILE A 162 -8.11 0.53 3.62
N ALA A 163 -8.18 -0.49 4.48
CA ALA A 163 -9.43 -1.04 4.99
C ALA A 163 -10.30 0.04 5.65
N ASN A 164 -9.74 0.91 6.48
CA ASN A 164 -10.48 2.00 7.14
C ASN A 164 -11.16 2.98 6.15
N ARG A 165 -10.62 3.13 4.93
CA ARG A 165 -11.23 3.94 3.86
C ARG A 165 -12.24 3.15 3.04
N LEU A 166 -12.00 1.86 2.84
CA LEU A 166 -12.79 0.99 1.98
C LEU A 166 -14.07 0.49 2.66
N VAL A 167 -13.95 0.06 3.91
CA VAL A 167 -15.01 -0.69 4.60
C VAL A 167 -16.31 0.09 4.83
N PRO A 168 -16.30 1.37 5.27
CA PRO A 168 -17.56 2.11 5.45
C PRO A 168 -18.42 2.14 4.18
N GLU A 169 -17.76 2.22 3.03
CA GLU A 169 -18.45 2.19 1.75
C GLU A 169 -18.87 0.76 1.38
N LEU A 170 -17.97 -0.22 1.50
CA LEU A 170 -18.26 -1.64 1.24
C LEU A 170 -19.48 -2.14 2.03
N ALA A 171 -19.58 -1.76 3.31
CA ALA A 171 -20.67 -2.13 4.19
C ALA A 171 -22.04 -1.57 3.76
N ARG A 172 -22.04 -0.50 2.93
CA ARG A 172 -23.25 0.17 2.42
C ARG A 172 -23.61 -0.24 0.99
N ILE A 173 -22.62 -0.44 0.12
CA ILE A 173 -22.85 -0.66 -1.33
C ILE A 173 -23.20 -2.11 -1.66
N TYR A 174 -22.92 -3.04 -0.76
CA TYR A 174 -23.20 -4.46 -0.94
C TYR A 174 -24.37 -4.91 -0.06
N ASP A 175 -25.21 -5.81 -0.56
CA ASP A 175 -26.36 -6.33 0.16
C ASP A 175 -25.97 -7.40 1.18
N TRP A 176 -25.34 -6.97 2.29
CA TRP A 176 -24.96 -7.85 3.38
C TRP A 176 -26.15 -8.47 4.12
N ALA A 177 -27.36 -7.91 3.98
CA ALA A 177 -28.55 -8.46 4.60
C ALA A 177 -28.97 -9.82 3.99
N SER A 178 -28.58 -10.11 2.74
CA SER A 178 -28.78 -11.42 2.11
C SER A 178 -27.66 -12.43 2.39
N VAL A 179 -26.63 -12.05 3.15
CA VAL A 179 -25.46 -12.88 3.45
C VAL A 179 -25.53 -13.35 4.90
N GLN A 180 -25.45 -14.66 5.14
CA GLN A 180 -25.38 -15.22 6.49
C GLN A 180 -23.92 -15.40 6.94
N HIS A 181 -23.05 -15.84 6.03
CA HIS A 181 -21.65 -16.12 6.33
C HIS A 181 -20.70 -15.60 5.25
N VAL A 182 -19.80 -14.68 5.63
CA VAL A 182 -18.69 -14.20 4.80
C VAL A 182 -17.36 -14.85 5.20
N VAL A 183 -16.56 -15.26 4.23
CA VAL A 183 -15.17 -15.68 4.41
C VAL A 183 -14.26 -14.59 3.85
N ASP A 184 -13.47 -13.94 4.72
CA ASP A 184 -12.48 -12.92 4.35
C ASP A 184 -11.15 -13.62 4.00
N VAL A 185 -10.82 -13.68 2.71
CA VAL A 185 -9.73 -14.48 2.15
C VAL A 185 -8.46 -13.63 2.03
N GLY A 186 -7.46 -13.92 2.87
CA GLY A 186 -6.27 -13.08 2.98
C GLY A 186 -6.62 -11.72 3.60
N GLY A 187 -7.46 -11.71 4.63
CA GLY A 187 -8.01 -10.50 5.25
C GLY A 187 -7.04 -9.75 6.18
N GLY A 188 -5.78 -10.19 6.26
CA GLY A 188 -4.75 -9.62 7.12
C GLY A 188 -5.16 -9.62 8.60
N ASN A 189 -4.98 -8.47 9.27
CA ASN A 189 -5.26 -8.34 10.70
C ASN A 189 -6.77 -8.36 11.08
N GLY A 190 -7.67 -8.64 10.14
CA GLY A 190 -9.11 -8.77 10.37
C GLY A 190 -9.86 -7.44 10.54
N SER A 191 -9.23 -6.29 10.32
CA SER A 191 -9.89 -4.97 10.49
C SER A 191 -11.11 -4.79 9.59
N LEU A 192 -11.05 -5.35 8.37
CA LEU A 192 -12.18 -5.32 7.43
C LEU A 192 -13.35 -6.15 7.97
N LEU A 193 -13.08 -7.40 8.34
CA LEU A 193 -14.10 -8.32 8.84
C LEU A 193 -14.72 -7.81 10.14
N LEU A 194 -13.91 -7.33 11.09
CA LEU A 194 -14.40 -6.73 12.35
C LEU A 194 -15.50 -5.70 12.09
N LYS A 195 -15.24 -4.78 11.16
CA LYS A 195 -16.12 -3.66 10.90
C LYS A 195 -17.38 -4.09 10.13
N LEU A 196 -17.26 -5.02 9.17
CA LEU A 196 -18.43 -5.63 8.54
C LEU A 196 -19.34 -6.32 9.57
N LEU A 197 -18.78 -7.14 10.47
CA LEU A 197 -19.56 -7.84 11.50
C LEU A 197 -20.15 -6.89 12.56
N THR A 198 -19.52 -5.73 12.77
CA THR A 198 -20.04 -4.69 13.67
C THR A 198 -21.23 -3.95 13.05
N GLU A 199 -21.16 -3.63 11.76
CA GLU A 199 -22.22 -2.91 11.05
C GLU A 199 -23.41 -3.82 10.68
N HIS A 200 -23.18 -5.14 10.57
CA HIS A 200 -24.20 -6.14 10.24
C HIS A 200 -24.31 -7.20 11.34
N PRO A 201 -25.16 -7.00 12.38
CA PRO A 201 -25.22 -7.88 13.56
C PRO A 201 -25.65 -9.33 13.29
N ALA A 202 -26.37 -9.57 12.18
CA ALA A 202 -26.78 -10.91 11.77
C ALA A 202 -25.69 -11.67 11.00
N LEU A 203 -24.68 -10.98 10.47
CA LEU A 203 -23.61 -11.57 9.68
C LEU A 203 -22.67 -12.36 10.60
N ARG A 204 -22.24 -13.54 10.13
CA ARG A 204 -21.13 -14.31 10.68
C ARG A 204 -19.94 -14.25 9.73
N GLY A 205 -18.74 -14.41 10.26
CA GLY A 205 -17.50 -14.27 9.51
C GLY A 205 -16.50 -15.39 9.76
N THR A 206 -15.69 -15.70 8.77
CA THR A 206 -14.44 -16.44 8.95
C THR A 206 -13.29 -15.62 8.37
N LEU A 207 -12.23 -15.39 9.14
CA LEU A 207 -10.96 -14.87 8.61
C LEU A 207 -10.09 -16.05 8.18
N LEU A 208 -9.71 -16.11 6.91
CA LEU A 208 -8.72 -17.06 6.38
C LEU A 208 -7.38 -16.34 6.17
N GLU A 209 -6.38 -16.70 6.96
CA GLU A 209 -5.04 -16.10 6.94
C GLU A 209 -3.97 -17.10 7.38
N LEU A 210 -2.69 -16.75 7.20
CA LEU A 210 -1.58 -17.55 7.72
C LEU A 210 -1.58 -17.61 9.26
N ASP A 211 -0.97 -18.66 9.83
CA ASP A 211 -0.95 -18.90 11.29
C ASP A 211 -0.47 -17.68 12.09
N SER A 212 0.65 -17.06 11.69
CA SER A 212 1.22 -15.87 12.36
C SER A 212 0.25 -14.68 12.35
N VAL A 213 -0.41 -14.45 11.22
CA VAL A 213 -1.33 -13.33 11.02
C VAL A 213 -2.64 -13.55 11.79
N VAL A 214 -3.13 -14.80 11.83
CA VAL A 214 -4.30 -15.17 12.63
C VAL A 214 -4.07 -14.89 14.12
N GLU A 215 -2.88 -15.19 14.65
CA GLU A 215 -2.54 -14.86 16.04
C GLU A 215 -2.59 -13.35 16.31
N GLU A 216 -2.12 -12.52 15.38
CA GLU A 216 -2.24 -11.05 15.49
C GLU A 216 -3.71 -10.59 15.43
N ALA A 217 -4.50 -11.17 14.51
CA ALA A 217 -5.89 -10.79 14.26
C ALA A 217 -6.83 -11.10 15.44
N LYS A 218 -6.49 -12.02 16.33
CA LYS A 218 -7.28 -12.36 17.55
C LYS A 218 -7.62 -11.13 18.37
N GLY A 219 -6.65 -10.23 18.57
CA GLY A 219 -6.86 -9.00 19.34
C GLY A 219 -7.86 -8.06 18.67
N THR A 220 -7.72 -7.90 17.35
CA THR A 220 -8.62 -7.07 16.54
C THR A 220 -10.05 -7.62 16.53
N LEU A 221 -10.22 -8.93 16.38
CA LEU A 221 -11.52 -9.59 16.22
C LEU A 221 -12.21 -9.99 17.53
N ALA A 222 -11.55 -9.83 18.68
CA ALA A 222 -12.11 -10.11 20.00
C ALA A 222 -13.52 -9.51 20.24
N PRO A 223 -13.88 -8.29 19.78
CA PRO A 223 -15.21 -7.73 19.96
C PRO A 223 -16.35 -8.49 19.27
N VAL A 224 -16.04 -9.34 18.28
CA VAL A 224 -17.01 -10.10 17.46
C VAL A 224 -16.74 -11.61 17.48
N ALA A 225 -15.98 -12.09 18.47
CA ALA A 225 -15.51 -13.47 18.54
C ALA A 225 -16.64 -14.53 18.59
N ASP A 226 -17.84 -14.18 19.06
CA ASP A 226 -19.01 -15.07 19.07
C ASP A 226 -19.59 -15.34 17.66
N ARG A 227 -19.26 -14.49 16.70
CA ARG A 227 -19.71 -14.56 15.30
C ARG A 227 -18.56 -14.65 14.30
N CYS A 228 -17.32 -14.73 14.77
CA CYS A 228 -16.13 -14.77 13.94
C CYS A 228 -15.29 -16.02 14.22
N GLU A 229 -15.05 -16.81 13.18
CA GLU A 229 -14.12 -17.93 13.21
C GLU A 229 -12.78 -17.51 12.62
N LEU A 230 -11.70 -18.06 13.17
CA LEU A 230 -10.34 -17.87 12.67
C LEU A 230 -9.88 -19.17 12.03
N ALA A 231 -9.63 -19.14 10.73
CA ALA A 231 -9.13 -20.27 9.96
C ALA A 231 -7.70 -19.99 9.55
N ALA A 232 -6.75 -20.65 10.21
CA ALA A 232 -5.35 -20.57 9.83
C ALA A 232 -5.07 -21.52 8.65
N GLY A 233 -4.50 -20.98 7.57
CA GLY A 233 -4.18 -21.76 6.37
C GLY A 233 -3.88 -20.90 5.14
N SER A 234 -3.38 -21.55 4.11
CA SER A 234 -3.12 -20.92 2.82
C SER A 234 -4.37 -20.95 1.94
N PHE A 235 -4.73 -19.82 1.34
CA PHE A 235 -5.76 -19.75 0.29
C PHE A 235 -5.41 -20.50 -1.00
N PHE A 236 -4.21 -21.08 -1.11
CA PHE A 236 -3.83 -21.95 -2.21
C PHE A 236 -4.28 -23.41 -1.98
N ASP A 237 -4.61 -23.74 -0.74
CA ASP A 237 -5.14 -25.01 -0.28
C ASP A 237 -6.68 -24.94 -0.16
N PRO A 238 -7.37 -26.07 0.08
CA PRO A 238 -8.81 -26.06 0.27
C PRO A 238 -9.25 -25.11 1.40
N MET A 239 -10.20 -24.23 1.11
CA MET A 239 -10.72 -23.22 2.04
C MET A 239 -11.85 -23.77 2.92
N PRO A 240 -12.16 -23.13 4.07
CA PRO A 240 -13.35 -23.47 4.88
C PRO A 240 -14.62 -23.37 4.03
N ALA A 241 -15.29 -24.50 3.78
CA ALA A 241 -16.43 -24.57 2.88
C ALA A 241 -17.72 -24.01 3.49
N GLY A 242 -18.67 -23.63 2.62
CA GLY A 242 -20.05 -23.29 3.02
C GLY A 242 -20.31 -21.80 3.25
N GLY A 243 -19.34 -20.91 3.01
CA GLY A 243 -19.58 -19.47 2.97
C GLY A 243 -20.51 -19.05 1.83
N ASP A 244 -21.38 -18.08 2.11
CA ASP A 244 -22.25 -17.45 1.11
C ASP A 244 -21.47 -16.45 0.25
N VAL A 245 -20.49 -15.79 0.86
CA VAL A 245 -19.59 -14.84 0.19
C VAL A 245 -18.15 -15.15 0.55
N TYR A 246 -17.29 -15.31 -0.46
CA TYR A 246 -15.83 -15.27 -0.29
C TYR A 246 -15.35 -13.90 -0.75
N LEU A 247 -14.94 -13.09 0.21
CA LEU A 247 -14.47 -11.73 -0.02
C LEU A 247 -12.95 -11.75 -0.19
N ILE A 248 -12.47 -11.18 -1.29
CA ILE A 248 -11.05 -10.99 -1.57
C ILE A 248 -10.83 -9.48 -1.78
N ALA A 249 -10.10 -8.82 -0.87
CA ALA A 249 -9.97 -7.37 -0.88
C ALA A 249 -8.50 -6.90 -0.90
N ASN A 250 -8.06 -6.32 -2.02
CA ASN A 250 -6.65 -5.90 -2.27
C ASN A 250 -5.66 -7.05 -2.04
N THR A 251 -5.97 -8.21 -2.60
CA THR A 251 -5.19 -9.44 -2.43
C THR A 251 -4.76 -10.00 -3.76
N LEU A 252 -5.63 -10.02 -4.78
CA LEU A 252 -5.31 -10.63 -6.09
C LEU A 252 -4.18 -9.88 -6.79
N HIS A 253 -4.06 -8.58 -6.59
CA HIS A 253 -2.99 -7.78 -7.20
C HIS A 253 -1.58 -8.17 -6.77
N ASN A 254 -1.43 -8.87 -5.64
CA ASN A 254 -0.16 -9.38 -5.15
C ASN A 254 0.33 -10.61 -5.93
N TRP A 255 -0.53 -11.22 -6.75
CA TRP A 255 -0.30 -12.55 -7.31
C TRP A 255 -0.28 -12.53 -8.83
N SER A 256 0.50 -13.44 -9.41
CA SER A 256 0.51 -13.70 -10.86
C SER A 256 -0.89 -14.12 -11.35
N ASP A 257 -1.15 -14.04 -12.65
CA ASP A 257 -2.45 -14.47 -13.21
C ASP A 257 -2.75 -15.95 -12.92
N ARG A 258 -1.72 -16.79 -12.92
CA ARG A 258 -1.84 -18.21 -12.54
C ARG A 258 -2.30 -18.36 -11.10
N ASP A 259 -1.69 -17.62 -10.18
CA ASP A 259 -1.96 -17.75 -8.75
C ASP A 259 -3.27 -17.05 -8.36
N ALA A 260 -3.59 -15.89 -8.94
CA ALA A 260 -4.87 -15.22 -8.80
C ALA A 260 -6.03 -16.11 -9.30
N SER A 261 -5.86 -16.75 -10.46
CA SER A 261 -6.81 -17.74 -10.97
C SER A 261 -6.98 -18.91 -10.01
N ARG A 262 -5.88 -19.45 -9.46
CA ARG A 262 -5.94 -20.51 -8.45
C ARG A 262 -6.71 -20.10 -7.20
N ILE A 263 -6.50 -18.88 -6.68
CA ILE A 263 -7.23 -18.35 -5.51
C ILE A 263 -8.73 -18.28 -5.82
N LEU A 264 -9.11 -17.69 -6.95
CA LEU A 264 -10.52 -17.63 -7.39
C LEU A 264 -11.13 -19.04 -7.53
N GLY A 265 -10.37 -19.99 -8.06
CA GLY A 265 -10.79 -21.39 -8.18
C GLY A 265 -11.04 -22.04 -6.81
N ARG A 266 -10.19 -21.79 -5.82
CA ARG A 266 -10.39 -22.27 -4.44
C ARG A 266 -11.62 -21.67 -3.79
N CYS A 267 -11.87 -20.37 -4.00
CA CYS A 267 -13.11 -19.76 -3.56
C CYS A 267 -14.32 -20.44 -4.23
N ALA A 268 -14.26 -20.63 -5.56
CA ALA A 268 -15.33 -21.31 -6.29
C ALA A 268 -15.60 -22.72 -5.75
N GLU A 269 -14.57 -23.54 -5.50
CA GLU A 269 -14.72 -24.89 -4.93
C GLU A 269 -15.47 -24.86 -3.58
N ALA A 270 -15.19 -23.86 -2.75
CA ALA A 270 -15.68 -23.78 -1.38
C ALA A 270 -17.07 -23.10 -1.23
N LEU A 271 -17.61 -22.48 -2.30
CA LEU A 271 -18.93 -21.83 -2.30
C LEU A 271 -20.08 -22.76 -1.94
N ALA A 272 -20.96 -22.29 -1.06
CA ALA A 272 -22.30 -22.84 -0.90
C ALA A 272 -23.13 -22.71 -2.19
N PRO A 273 -24.19 -23.51 -2.40
CA PRO A 273 -25.14 -23.29 -3.49
C PRO A 273 -25.73 -21.87 -3.46
N GLY A 274 -25.63 -21.14 -4.57
CA GLY A 274 -26.04 -19.73 -4.64
C GLY A 274 -25.04 -18.73 -4.04
N GLY A 275 -23.89 -19.21 -3.56
CA GLY A 275 -22.82 -18.37 -3.05
C GLY A 275 -22.12 -17.55 -4.14
N ARG A 276 -21.37 -16.54 -3.70
CA ARG A 276 -20.71 -15.53 -4.54
C ARG A 276 -19.24 -15.35 -4.14
N VAL A 277 -18.38 -15.09 -5.11
CA VAL A 277 -17.05 -14.53 -4.86
C VAL A 277 -17.13 -13.03 -5.07
N VAL A 278 -16.72 -12.25 -4.08
CA VAL A 278 -16.71 -10.79 -4.14
C VAL A 278 -15.26 -10.34 -4.13
N VAL A 279 -14.83 -9.70 -5.20
CA VAL A 279 -13.48 -9.12 -5.33
C VAL A 279 -13.58 -7.62 -5.17
N VAL A 280 -12.75 -7.06 -4.30
CA VAL A 280 -12.61 -5.61 -4.12
C VAL A 280 -11.18 -5.20 -4.41
N GLU A 281 -10.97 -4.53 -5.54
CA GLU A 281 -9.63 -4.18 -6.04
C GLU A 281 -9.65 -2.79 -6.66
N ARG A 282 -8.46 -2.17 -6.75
CA ARG A 282 -8.24 -1.06 -7.66
C ARG A 282 -8.17 -1.60 -9.08
N LEU A 283 -8.83 -0.92 -10.02
CA LEU A 283 -8.75 -1.27 -11.44
C LEU A 283 -7.83 -0.34 -12.21
N LEU A 284 -7.01 -0.94 -13.08
CA LEU A 284 -6.10 -0.24 -13.98
C LEU A 284 -6.84 0.65 -14.98
N ASP A 285 -8.01 0.20 -15.44
CA ASP A 285 -8.89 0.87 -16.41
C ASP A 285 -10.00 1.69 -15.75
N SER A 286 -9.90 1.99 -14.45
CA SER A 286 -10.94 2.72 -13.71
C SER A 286 -11.20 4.17 -14.19
N GLY A 287 -10.28 4.71 -15.01
CA GLY A 287 -10.28 6.10 -15.49
C GLY A 287 -10.10 7.14 -14.38
N LYS A 288 -9.79 6.71 -13.15
CA LYS A 288 -9.57 7.57 -11.98
C LYS A 288 -8.16 7.37 -11.47
N ASP A 289 -7.42 8.47 -11.39
CA ASP A 289 -6.03 8.49 -10.96
C ASP A 289 -5.14 7.46 -11.70
N PRO A 290 -5.08 7.52 -13.04
CA PRO A 290 -4.39 6.52 -13.86
C PRO A 290 -2.89 6.45 -13.56
N VAL A 291 -2.28 7.57 -13.15
CA VAL A 291 -0.87 7.61 -12.78
C VAL A 291 -0.61 6.78 -11.53
N MET A 292 -1.45 6.92 -10.48
CA MET A 292 -1.28 6.11 -9.28
C MET A 292 -1.61 4.64 -9.51
N ALA A 293 -2.57 4.32 -10.37
CA ALA A 293 -2.84 2.93 -10.75
C ALA A 293 -1.63 2.30 -11.46
N SER A 294 -1.04 2.99 -12.45
CA SER A 294 0.19 2.52 -13.11
C SER A 294 1.40 2.47 -12.16
N TYR A 295 1.49 3.38 -11.19
CA TYR A 295 2.54 3.34 -10.19
C TYR A 295 2.42 2.11 -9.27
N ALA A 296 1.19 1.81 -8.81
CA ALA A 296 0.91 0.61 -8.01
C ALA A 296 1.21 -0.67 -8.81
N ASP A 297 0.88 -0.70 -10.09
CA ASP A 297 1.19 -1.83 -10.98
C ASP A 297 2.70 -2.12 -11.07
N LEU A 298 3.51 -1.07 -11.21
CA LEU A 298 4.98 -1.21 -11.19
C LEU A 298 5.51 -1.68 -9.83
N LEU A 299 4.87 -1.28 -8.72
CA LEU A 299 5.22 -1.82 -7.40
C LEU A 299 4.90 -3.31 -7.31
N MET A 300 3.75 -3.76 -7.80
CA MET A 300 3.40 -5.19 -7.78
C MET A 300 4.38 -6.01 -8.63
N LEU A 301 4.76 -5.51 -9.81
CA LEU A 301 5.78 -6.13 -10.65
C LEU A 301 7.11 -6.31 -9.92
N VAL A 302 7.60 -5.24 -9.28
CA VAL A 302 8.93 -5.21 -8.66
C VAL A 302 8.97 -6.01 -7.36
N LEU A 303 7.91 -5.98 -6.57
CA LEU A 303 7.90 -6.54 -5.22
C LEU A 303 7.41 -8.00 -5.19
N LEU A 304 6.35 -8.30 -5.94
CA LEU A 304 5.52 -9.50 -5.70
C LEU A 304 5.30 -10.36 -6.95
N GLY A 305 5.51 -9.81 -8.14
CA GLY A 305 5.24 -10.49 -9.41
C GLY A 305 3.75 -10.56 -9.76
N GLY A 306 2.93 -9.82 -9.00
CA GLY A 306 1.54 -9.55 -9.33
C GLY A 306 1.38 -8.32 -10.22
N ARG A 307 0.14 -7.86 -10.38
CA ARG A 307 -0.22 -6.70 -11.22
C ARG A 307 -1.58 -6.13 -10.85
N GLU A 308 -1.75 -4.85 -11.13
CA GLU A 308 -3.07 -4.23 -11.18
C GLU A 308 -3.79 -4.73 -12.46
N ARG A 309 -5.10 -4.96 -12.35
CA ARG A 309 -5.89 -5.60 -13.42
C ARG A 309 -7.01 -4.69 -13.90
N SER A 310 -7.37 -4.86 -15.17
CA SER A 310 -8.59 -4.28 -15.73
C SER A 310 -9.82 -5.10 -15.33
N MET A 311 -11.02 -4.58 -15.61
CA MET A 311 -12.24 -5.38 -15.45
C MET A 311 -12.26 -6.62 -16.34
N ASP A 312 -11.72 -6.50 -17.55
CA ASP A 312 -11.68 -7.61 -18.51
C ASP A 312 -10.70 -8.70 -18.04
N ASP A 313 -9.52 -8.33 -17.54
CA ASP A 313 -8.57 -9.27 -16.95
C ASP A 313 -9.22 -10.08 -15.81
N LEU A 314 -9.94 -9.43 -14.89
CA LEU A 314 -10.62 -10.12 -13.77
C LEU A 314 -11.79 -10.99 -14.24
N ARG A 315 -12.53 -10.56 -15.28
CA ARG A 315 -13.57 -11.39 -15.89
C ARG A 315 -12.98 -12.66 -16.49
N ASP A 316 -11.87 -12.54 -17.21
CA ASP A 316 -11.20 -13.67 -17.87
C ASP A 316 -10.61 -14.65 -16.84
N LEU A 317 -10.00 -14.15 -15.76
CA LEU A 317 -9.52 -14.97 -14.65
C LEU A 317 -10.65 -15.77 -13.99
N GLY A 318 -11.79 -15.13 -13.72
CA GLY A 318 -12.97 -15.79 -13.19
C GLY A 318 -13.52 -16.85 -14.15
N ALA A 319 -13.66 -16.50 -15.44
CA ALA A 319 -14.17 -17.41 -16.46
C ALA A 319 -13.29 -18.66 -16.59
N GLY A 320 -11.96 -18.51 -16.48
CA GLY A 320 -11.00 -19.61 -16.51
C GLY A 320 -11.20 -20.66 -15.41
N VAL A 321 -11.90 -20.32 -14.32
CA VAL A 321 -12.21 -21.23 -13.19
C VAL A 321 -13.71 -21.47 -13.02
N GLY A 322 -14.50 -21.22 -14.05
CA GLY A 322 -15.95 -21.49 -14.04
C GLY A 322 -16.75 -20.46 -13.23
N LEU A 323 -16.20 -19.27 -12.99
CA LEU A 323 -16.91 -18.14 -12.40
C LEU A 323 -17.36 -17.16 -13.49
N GLY A 324 -18.62 -16.75 -13.46
CA GLY A 324 -19.16 -15.69 -14.30
C GLY A 324 -19.27 -14.39 -13.53
N LEU A 325 -18.79 -13.28 -14.10
CA LEU A 325 -19.00 -11.94 -13.53
C LEU A 325 -20.49 -11.56 -13.65
N THR A 326 -21.16 -11.38 -12.51
CA THR A 326 -22.60 -11.08 -12.43
C THR A 326 -22.91 -9.63 -12.08
N GLY A 327 -21.97 -8.93 -11.45
CA GLY A 327 -22.16 -7.55 -11.07
C GLY A 327 -20.83 -6.82 -10.86
N SER A 328 -20.86 -5.51 -11.01
CA SER A 328 -19.78 -4.65 -10.54
C SER A 328 -20.35 -3.32 -10.05
N THR A 329 -19.74 -2.77 -8.99
CA THR A 329 -20.13 -1.49 -8.42
C THR A 329 -18.88 -0.68 -8.14
N LYS A 330 -18.89 0.58 -8.56
CA LYS A 330 -17.77 1.50 -8.36
C LYS A 330 -17.82 2.10 -6.95
N PHE A 331 -16.65 2.21 -6.31
CA PHE A 331 -16.50 2.97 -5.07
C PHE A 331 -16.34 4.48 -5.33
N GLU A 332 -16.76 5.30 -4.38
CA GLU A 332 -16.40 6.71 -4.25
C GLU A 332 -14.89 6.85 -4.00
N LEU A 333 -14.29 5.90 -3.26
CA LEU A 333 -12.85 5.77 -3.14
C LEU A 333 -12.22 5.62 -4.55
N PRO A 334 -11.36 6.58 -4.99
CA PRO A 334 -10.90 6.61 -6.37
C PRO A 334 -10.22 5.31 -6.83
N GLY A 335 -10.73 4.76 -7.92
CA GLY A 335 -10.16 3.62 -8.64
C GLY A 335 -10.61 2.24 -8.15
N HIS A 336 -11.29 2.13 -6.99
CA HIS A 336 -11.72 0.84 -6.45
C HIS A 336 -13.08 0.41 -6.99
N TRP A 337 -13.25 -0.90 -7.13
CA TRP A 337 -14.46 -1.55 -7.61
C TRP A 337 -14.77 -2.77 -6.76
N LEU A 338 -16.06 -3.01 -6.54
CA LEU A 338 -16.61 -4.28 -6.08
C LEU A 338 -17.03 -5.07 -7.31
N ILE A 339 -16.68 -6.34 -7.34
CA ILE A 339 -16.90 -7.22 -8.50
C ILE A 339 -17.44 -8.52 -7.95
N GLU A 340 -18.62 -8.90 -8.43
CA GLU A 340 -19.29 -10.10 -7.99
C GLU A 340 -19.21 -11.18 -9.07
N PHE A 341 -18.87 -12.38 -8.63
CA PHE A 341 -18.85 -13.58 -9.44
C PHE A 341 -19.75 -14.65 -8.83
N THR A 342 -20.41 -15.43 -9.68
CA THR A 342 -21.11 -16.66 -9.30
C THR A 342 -20.55 -17.84 -10.09
N LYS A 343 -20.80 -19.08 -9.64
CA LYS A 343 -20.53 -20.26 -10.47
C LYS A 343 -21.35 -20.14 -11.76
N GLY A 344 -20.68 -20.24 -12.90
CA GLY A 344 -21.36 -20.39 -14.18
C GLY A 344 -22.20 -21.65 -14.18
N GLU A 345 -23.38 -21.60 -14.81
CA GLU A 345 -24.14 -22.82 -15.09
C GLU A 345 -23.26 -23.74 -15.93
N THR A 346 -22.89 -24.91 -15.40
CA THR A 346 -22.24 -25.96 -16.17
C THR A 346 -23.13 -26.28 -17.37
N ARG A 347 -22.70 -25.88 -18.58
CA ARG A 347 -23.40 -26.20 -19.82
C ARG A 347 -23.37 -27.69 -20.13
#